data_AF-T4VGU6-F1
#
_entry.id   AF-T4VGU6-F1
#
_cell.length_a   1.000
_cell.length_b   1.000
_cell.length_c   1.000
_cell.angle_alpha   90.00
_cell.angle_beta   90.00
_cell.angle_gamma   90.00
#
_symmetry.space_group_name_H-M   'P 1'
#
loop_
_entity.id
_entity.type
_entity.pdbx_description
1 polymer ?
#
loop_
_entity_poly.entity_id
_entity_poly.type
_entity_poly.pdbx_seq_one_letter_code
_entity_poly.pdbx_strand_id
1 'polypeptide(L)'
;MTINKILLEKKRNDEILKKYKNVIDSKVHENIVMVLSKEDEEYSLWDISKNYIEAFKDQVRDSFWIDKESELLGAIIGYIKKVHKENSSKRNLKEIVNFLVYNDFVNYENANELFKVNNVTGEALELWDNYLESTQSELTRQSVGVGLIHKIQVFFMLEDIRTKKTVIYF
;
A
#
# COMPACT_ATOMS: atom_id res chain seq x y z
N MET A 1 -19.86 15.43 -24.75
CA MET A 1 -20.22 15.06 -23.35
C MET A 1 -21.29 16.03 -22.90
N THR A 2 -22.50 15.59 -22.55
CA THR A 2 -23.63 16.48 -22.22
C THR A 2 -23.46 17.11 -20.83
N ILE A 3 -23.91 18.35 -20.60
CA ILE A 3 -23.82 19.09 -19.33
C ILE A 3 -24.30 18.24 -18.13
N ASN A 4 -25.38 17.48 -18.29
CA ASN A 4 -25.90 16.57 -17.26
C ASN A 4 -24.90 15.47 -16.84
N LYS A 5 -24.08 14.97 -17.77
CA LYS A 5 -23.06 13.94 -17.47
C LYS A 5 -21.92 14.51 -16.62
N ILE A 6 -21.52 15.76 -16.88
CA ILE A 6 -20.48 16.47 -16.12
C ILE A 6 -20.95 16.72 -14.68
N LEU A 7 -22.20 17.15 -14.50
CA LEU A 7 -22.77 17.43 -13.17
C LEU A 7 -22.87 16.16 -12.31
N LEU A 8 -23.30 15.04 -12.92
CA LEU A 8 -23.39 13.73 -12.27
C LEU A 8 -22.02 13.22 -11.84
N GLU A 9 -21.01 13.36 -12.71
CA GLU A 9 -19.64 12.95 -12.42
C GLU A 9 -19.02 13.78 -11.28
N LYS A 10 -19.27 15.09 -11.26
CA LYS A 10 -18.84 15.98 -10.17
C LYS A 10 -19.47 15.57 -8.83
N LYS A 11 -20.78 15.33 -8.80
CA LYS A 11 -21.49 14.89 -7.59
C LYS A 11 -20.94 13.56 -7.05
N ARG A 12 -20.72 12.58 -7.93
CA ARG A 12 -20.13 11.29 -7.57
C ARG A 12 -18.73 11.46 -6.97
N ASN A 13 -17.89 12.29 -7.57
CA ASN A 13 -16.54 12.56 -7.09
C ASN A 13 -16.54 13.28 -5.73
N ASP A 14 -17.49 14.20 -5.50
CA ASP A 14 -17.68 14.87 -4.21
C ASP A 14 -18.09 13.87 -3.10
N GLU A 15 -18.98 12.93 -3.41
CA GLU A 15 -19.41 11.87 -2.48
C GLU A 15 -18.25 10.93 -2.13
N ILE A 16 -17.42 10.55 -3.10
CA ILE A 16 -16.21 9.74 -2.88
C ILE A 16 -15.23 10.48 -1.97
N LEU A 17 -14.91 11.74 -2.27
CA LEU A 17 -14.01 12.54 -1.44
C LEU A 17 -14.55 12.74 -0.02
N LYS A 18 -15.88 12.90 0.13
CA LYS A 18 -16.52 13.00 1.45
C LYS A 18 -16.38 11.70 2.23
N LYS A 19 -16.59 10.55 1.58
CA LYS A 19 -16.44 9.22 2.21
C LYS A 19 -15.03 9.01 2.75
N TYR A 20 -14.01 9.39 1.96
CA TYR A 20 -12.60 9.20 2.30
C TYR A 20 -11.92 10.45 2.86
N LYS A 21 -12.70 11.42 3.36
CA LYS A 21 -12.18 12.71 3.84
C LYS A 21 -11.16 12.56 4.97
N ASN A 22 -11.36 11.56 5.83
CA ASN A 22 -10.48 11.25 6.95
C ASN A 22 -9.38 10.24 6.59
N VAL A 23 -9.48 9.64 5.39
CA VAL A 23 -8.66 8.48 5.01
C VAL A 23 -7.32 8.86 4.40
N ILE A 24 -7.16 10.12 4.02
CA ILE A 24 -5.91 10.58 3.42
C ILE A 24 -5.55 11.93 4.02
N ASP A 25 -4.82 11.88 5.13
CA ASP A 25 -3.80 12.89 5.39
C ASP A 25 -2.72 12.70 4.30
N SER A 26 -2.49 13.72 3.48
CA SER A 26 -1.45 13.67 2.44
C SER A 26 -0.09 13.32 3.05
N LYS A 27 0.11 13.66 4.32
CA LYS A 27 1.32 13.37 5.09
C LYS A 27 1.63 11.87 5.19
N VAL A 28 0.62 11.04 5.39
CA VAL A 28 0.81 9.59 5.55
C VAL A 28 1.25 8.95 4.23
N HIS A 29 0.69 9.42 3.12
CA HIS A 29 1.12 8.99 1.79
C HIS A 29 2.52 9.51 1.42
N GLU A 30 2.79 10.79 1.69
CA GLU A 30 4.11 11.39 1.51
C GLU A 30 5.18 10.57 2.24
N ASN A 31 4.88 10.06 3.44
CA ASN A 31 5.80 9.21 4.20
C ASN A 31 6.15 7.90 3.47
N ILE A 32 5.17 7.20 2.88
CA ILE A 32 5.46 6.00 2.09
C ILE A 32 6.30 6.32 0.85
N VAL A 33 5.93 7.36 0.10
CA VAL A 33 6.68 7.76 -1.10
C VAL A 33 8.11 8.15 -0.74
N MET A 34 8.27 8.88 0.36
CA MET A 34 9.57 9.28 0.89
C MET A 34 10.43 8.08 1.26
N VAL A 35 9.88 7.11 2.00
CA VAL A 35 10.61 5.92 2.45
C VAL A 35 11.05 5.04 1.29
N LEU A 36 10.21 4.91 0.26
CA LEU A 36 10.55 4.22 -0.99
C LEU A 36 11.68 4.95 -1.75
N SER A 37 11.67 6.28 -1.73
CA SER A 37 12.60 7.09 -2.54
C SER A 37 13.97 7.30 -1.88
N LYS A 38 14.06 7.26 -0.55
CA LYS A 38 15.30 7.57 0.18
C LYS A 38 16.16 6.33 0.42
N GLU A 39 17.48 6.50 0.30
CA GLU A 39 18.46 5.41 0.44
C GLU A 39 18.71 5.02 1.91
N ASP A 40 18.97 6.01 2.79
CA ASP A 40 19.69 5.76 4.05
C ASP A 40 19.02 6.29 5.33
N GLU A 41 17.72 6.60 5.31
CA GLU A 41 17.05 7.03 6.54
C GLU A 41 16.53 5.82 7.33
N GLU A 42 16.90 5.77 8.61
CA GLU A 42 16.40 4.83 9.63
C GLU A 42 14.93 5.14 9.91
N TYR A 43 14.09 4.66 9.01
CA TYR A 43 12.66 4.68 9.15
C TYR A 43 12.18 3.31 9.59
N SER A 44 11.40 3.28 10.65
CA SER A 44 10.61 2.10 11.04
C SER A 44 9.61 1.79 9.92
N LEU A 45 9.90 0.73 9.15
CA LEU A 45 9.01 0.23 8.10
C LEU A 45 7.66 -0.15 8.70
N TRP A 46 7.66 -0.66 9.93
CA TRP A 46 6.45 -0.93 10.69
C TRP A 46 5.61 0.33 10.90
N ASP A 47 6.17 1.38 11.50
CA ASP A 47 5.39 2.57 11.88
C ASP A 47 4.83 3.29 10.66
N ILE A 48 5.63 3.42 9.60
CA ILE A 48 5.17 4.02 8.35
C ILE A 48 4.04 3.20 7.72
N SER A 49 4.19 1.88 7.68
CA SER A 49 3.18 1.01 7.09
C SER A 49 1.91 1.00 7.93
N LYS A 50 2.03 0.94 9.25
CA LYS A 50 0.89 0.99 10.18
C LYS A 50 0.12 2.28 10.07
N ASN A 51 0.82 3.42 10.10
CA ASN A 51 0.18 4.72 9.89
C ASN A 51 -0.57 4.77 8.55
N TYR A 52 -0.01 4.20 7.48
CA TYR A 52 -0.68 4.11 6.18
C TYR A 52 -1.94 3.25 6.23
N ILE A 53 -1.88 2.04 6.78
CA ILE A 53 -3.05 1.16 6.86
C ILE A 53 -4.13 1.75 7.77
N GLU A 54 -3.75 2.34 8.90
CA GLU A 54 -4.66 2.99 9.84
C GLU A 54 -5.34 4.22 9.27
N ALA A 55 -4.74 4.90 8.30
CA ALA A 55 -5.42 5.98 7.58
C ALA A 55 -6.69 5.47 6.89
N PHE A 56 -6.74 4.22 6.43
CA PHE A 56 -7.95 3.63 5.82
C PHE A 56 -8.95 3.04 6.82
N LYS A 57 -8.77 3.29 8.11
CA LYS A 57 -9.61 2.70 9.15
C LYS A 57 -11.03 3.28 9.10
N ASP A 58 -11.95 2.51 8.52
CA ASP A 58 -13.34 2.54 8.93
C ASP A 58 -13.40 1.99 10.37
N GLN A 59 -14.19 2.61 11.25
CA GLN A 59 -14.20 2.40 12.71
C GLN A 59 -14.47 0.95 13.20
N VAL A 60 -14.59 -0.03 12.29
CA VAL A 60 -15.06 -1.40 12.55
C VAL A 60 -14.03 -2.49 12.18
N ARG A 61 -12.82 -2.16 11.72
CA ARG A 61 -11.79 -3.19 11.45
C ARG A 61 -11.08 -3.66 12.72
N ASP A 62 -11.00 -4.98 12.87
CA ASP A 62 -10.18 -5.69 13.86
C ASP A 62 -8.69 -5.36 13.66
N SER A 63 -7.97 -5.17 14.76
CA SER A 63 -6.52 -4.89 14.79
C SER A 63 -5.71 -5.95 14.07
N PHE A 64 -6.16 -7.21 14.06
CA PHE A 64 -5.47 -8.29 13.34
C PHE A 64 -5.23 -7.91 11.86
N TRP A 65 -6.27 -7.48 11.14
CA TRP A 65 -6.13 -7.16 9.72
C TRP A 65 -5.24 -5.95 9.47
N ILE A 66 -5.29 -4.96 10.37
CA ILE A 66 -4.45 -3.77 10.29
C ILE A 66 -2.98 -4.18 10.43
N ASP A 67 -2.67 -4.97 11.46
CA ASP A 67 -1.29 -5.37 11.75
C ASP A 67 -0.72 -6.25 10.62
N LYS A 68 -1.49 -7.24 10.12
CA LYS A 68 -1.01 -8.11 9.03
C LYS A 68 -0.80 -7.36 7.71
N GLU A 69 -1.68 -6.42 7.37
CA GLU A 69 -1.49 -5.58 6.17
C GLU A 69 -0.30 -4.64 6.33
N SER A 70 -0.03 -4.18 7.57
CA SER A 70 1.10 -3.30 7.88
C SER A 70 2.44 -4.04 7.80
N GLU A 71 2.52 -5.25 8.35
CA GLU A 71 3.67 -6.15 8.20
C GLU A 71 3.96 -6.43 6.72
N LEU A 72 2.94 -6.84 5.97
CA LEU A 72 3.07 -7.13 4.54
C LEU A 72 3.58 -5.91 3.76
N LEU A 73 3.00 -4.73 4.01
CA LEU A 73 3.41 -3.49 3.34
C LEU A 73 4.86 -3.11 3.66
N GLY A 74 5.26 -3.16 4.93
CA GLY A 74 6.61 -2.82 5.35
C GLY A 74 7.65 -3.78 4.77
N ALA A 75 7.36 -5.08 4.79
CA ALA A 75 8.19 -6.10 4.15
C ALA A 75 8.39 -5.82 2.66
N ILE A 76 7.31 -5.52 1.92
CA ILE A 76 7.37 -5.25 0.47
C ILE A 76 8.17 -3.96 0.17
N ILE A 77 8.01 -2.91 0.98
CA ILE A 77 8.81 -1.68 0.83
C ILE A 77 10.30 -2.01 0.94
N GLY A 78 10.69 -2.76 1.97
CA GLY A 78 12.08 -3.19 2.16
C GLY A 78 12.59 -4.08 1.01
N TYR A 79 11.76 -5.01 0.55
CA TYR A 79 12.05 -5.85 -0.63
C TYR A 79 12.32 -5.00 -1.87
N ILE A 80 11.42 -4.06 -2.19
CA ILE A 80 11.54 -3.17 -3.36
C ILE A 80 12.81 -2.33 -3.28
N LYS A 81 13.12 -1.77 -2.10
CA LYS A 81 14.37 -1.00 -1.90
C LYS A 81 15.60 -1.86 -2.15
N LYS A 82 15.59 -3.11 -1.68
CA LYS A 82 16.70 -4.06 -1.86
C LYS A 82 16.87 -4.45 -3.33
N VAL A 83 15.80 -4.87 -3.99
CA VAL A 83 15.83 -5.39 -5.37
C VAL A 83 16.08 -4.28 -6.39
N HIS A 84 15.48 -3.10 -6.17
CA HIS A 84 15.65 -1.93 -7.05
C HIS A 84 16.66 -0.93 -6.47
N LYS A 85 17.71 -1.42 -5.81
CA LYS A 85 18.75 -0.57 -5.22
C LYS A 85 19.38 0.39 -6.24
N GLU A 86 19.67 -0.09 -7.44
CA GLU A 86 20.28 0.75 -8.48
C GLU A 86 19.24 1.49 -9.35
N ASN A 87 17.95 1.36 -9.07
CA ASN A 87 16.88 1.95 -9.88
C ASN A 87 15.77 2.56 -9.03
N SER A 88 16.05 3.73 -8.47
CA SER A 88 15.11 4.48 -7.63
C SER A 88 13.77 4.77 -8.32
N SER A 89 13.74 4.89 -9.65
CA SER A 89 12.48 5.11 -10.39
C SER A 89 11.47 3.95 -10.26
N LYS A 90 11.96 2.74 -9.98
CA LYS A 90 11.12 1.55 -9.72
C LYS A 90 10.64 1.45 -8.28
N ARG A 91 11.16 2.28 -7.36
CA ARG A 91 10.75 2.29 -5.95
C ARG A 91 9.52 3.17 -5.76
N ASN A 92 8.36 2.64 -6.14
CA ASN A 92 7.10 3.38 -6.12
C ASN A 92 5.93 2.47 -5.74
N LEU A 93 4.78 3.07 -5.43
CA LEU A 93 3.57 2.32 -5.03
C LEU A 93 3.09 1.31 -6.08
N LYS A 94 3.31 1.54 -7.38
CA LYS A 94 2.88 0.59 -8.42
C LYS A 94 3.67 -0.71 -8.30
N GLU A 95 4.91 -0.64 -7.86
CA GLU A 95 5.74 -1.82 -7.67
C GLU A 95 5.28 -2.67 -6.47
N ILE A 96 4.63 -2.07 -5.47
CA ILE A 96 3.96 -2.81 -4.39
C ILE A 96 2.79 -3.62 -4.97
N VAL A 97 2.00 -3.03 -5.86
CA VAL A 97 0.90 -3.74 -6.53
C VAL A 97 1.45 -4.83 -7.45
N ASN A 98 2.51 -4.55 -8.22
CA ASN A 98 3.17 -5.56 -9.04
C ASN A 98 3.68 -6.73 -8.18
N PHE A 99 4.26 -6.44 -7.02
CA PHE A 99 4.71 -7.47 -6.09
C PHE A 99 3.55 -8.40 -5.72
N LEU A 100 2.41 -7.83 -5.31
CA LEU A 100 1.22 -8.57 -4.87
C LEU A 100 0.50 -9.30 -6.01
N VAL A 101 0.71 -8.92 -7.27
CA VAL A 101 0.06 -9.57 -8.43
C VAL A 101 0.93 -10.67 -9.01
N TYR A 102 2.25 -10.46 -9.07
CA TYR A 102 3.15 -11.33 -9.82
C TYR A 102 4.02 -12.24 -8.95
N ASN A 103 4.15 -11.97 -7.65
CA ASN A 103 4.80 -12.93 -6.76
C ASN A 103 3.75 -13.85 -6.17
N ASP A 104 4.06 -15.14 -6.13
CA ASP A 104 3.23 -16.15 -5.49
C ASP A 104 3.43 -16.11 -3.96
N PHE A 105 3.10 -14.98 -3.34
CA PHE A 105 3.14 -14.81 -1.87
C PHE A 105 2.01 -15.59 -1.17
N VAL A 106 1.04 -16.08 -1.94
CA VAL A 106 -0.10 -16.85 -1.46
C VAL A 106 0.29 -18.30 -1.24
N ASN A 107 1.19 -18.86 -2.05
CA ASN A 107 1.84 -20.14 -1.77
C ASN A 107 2.89 -19.98 -0.65
N TYR A 108 2.73 -20.73 0.44
CA TYR A 108 3.59 -20.60 1.62
C TYR A 108 5.06 -20.98 1.35
N GLU A 109 5.30 -22.05 0.58
CA GLU A 109 6.66 -22.52 0.29
C GLU A 109 7.42 -21.46 -0.52
N ASN A 110 6.79 -20.94 -1.58
CA ASN A 110 7.35 -19.87 -2.41
C ASN A 110 7.56 -18.58 -1.59
N ALA A 111 6.58 -18.21 -0.75
CA ALA A 111 6.66 -17.03 0.09
C ALA A 111 7.80 -17.11 1.12
N ASN A 112 8.01 -18.27 1.75
CA ASN A 112 9.04 -18.48 2.78
C ASN A 112 10.48 -18.36 2.22
N GLU A 113 10.68 -18.60 0.93
CA GLU A 113 11.98 -18.47 0.28
C GLU A 113 12.22 -17.10 -0.37
N LEU A 114 11.15 -16.38 -0.74
CA LEU A 114 11.21 -15.15 -1.54
C LEU A 114 12.22 -14.12 -1.02
N PHE A 115 12.19 -13.82 0.28
CA PHE A 115 13.07 -12.81 0.88
C PHE A 115 14.52 -13.31 1.00
N LYS A 116 14.70 -14.60 1.30
CA LYS A 116 16.02 -15.24 1.41
C LYS A 116 16.74 -15.26 0.08
N VAL A 117 16.06 -15.70 -0.99
CA VAL A 117 16.62 -15.76 -2.36
C VAL A 117 17.03 -14.38 -2.87
N ASN A 118 16.32 -13.33 -2.46
CA ASN A 118 16.61 -11.94 -2.85
C ASN A 118 17.58 -11.22 -1.88
N ASN A 119 18.17 -11.92 -0.91
CA ASN A 119 19.07 -11.36 0.10
C ASN A 119 18.48 -10.13 0.83
N VAL A 120 17.16 -10.17 1.10
CA VAL A 120 16.48 -9.17 1.93
C VAL A 120 16.73 -9.51 3.39
N THR A 121 17.09 -8.49 4.19
CA THR A 121 17.53 -8.64 5.59
C THR A 121 16.98 -7.50 6.46
N GLY A 122 17.18 -7.59 7.77
CA GLY A 122 16.78 -6.55 8.73
C GLY A 122 15.27 -6.51 8.94
N GLU A 123 14.74 -5.34 9.31
CA GLU A 123 13.31 -5.15 9.64
C GLU A 123 12.37 -5.69 8.54
N ALA A 124 12.74 -5.55 7.27
CA ALA A 124 11.93 -6.07 6.16
C ALA A 124 11.74 -7.60 6.23
N LEU A 125 12.77 -8.35 6.63
CA LEU A 125 12.67 -9.79 6.81
C LEU A 125 11.88 -10.14 8.08
N GLU A 126 12.09 -9.41 9.17
CA GLU A 126 11.33 -9.61 10.41
C GLU A 126 9.83 -9.42 10.21
N LEU A 127 9.44 -8.37 9.48
CA LEU A 127 8.03 -8.11 9.12
C LEU A 127 7.46 -9.19 8.21
N TRP A 128 8.26 -9.70 7.27
CA TRP A 128 7.85 -10.80 6.39
C TRP A 128 7.60 -12.09 7.17
N ASP A 129 8.52 -12.44 8.05
CA ASP A 129 8.43 -13.65 8.87
C ASP A 129 7.22 -13.57 9.83
N ASN A 130 6.99 -12.41 10.46
CA ASN A 130 5.82 -12.15 11.31
C ASN A 130 4.49 -12.29 10.53
N TYR A 131 4.46 -11.75 9.31
CA TYR A 131 3.32 -11.89 8.40
C TYR A 131 3.05 -13.36 8.10
N LEU A 132 4.06 -14.12 7.68
CA LEU A 132 3.91 -15.53 7.31
C LEU A 132 3.51 -16.42 8.49
N GLU A 133 4.12 -16.21 9.67
CA GLU A 133 3.79 -16.95 10.89
C GLU A 133 2.32 -16.79 11.26
N SER A 134 1.79 -15.56 11.12
CA SER A 134 0.42 -15.23 11.48
C SER A 134 -0.61 -15.52 10.37
N THR A 135 -0.16 -15.86 9.17
CA THR A 135 -1.01 -16.09 7.99
C THR A 135 -0.78 -17.45 7.37
N GLN A 136 -0.74 -18.52 8.18
CA GLN A 136 -0.47 -19.88 7.70
C GLN A 136 -1.50 -20.41 6.68
N SER A 137 -2.73 -19.90 6.71
CA SER A 137 -3.77 -20.21 5.72
C SER A 137 -3.61 -19.39 4.44
N GLU A 138 -3.72 -20.06 3.30
CA GLU A 138 -3.76 -19.44 1.97
C GLU A 138 -4.85 -18.36 1.88
N LEU A 139 -6.04 -18.65 2.40
CA LEU A 139 -7.16 -17.71 2.41
C LEU A 139 -6.85 -16.44 3.22
N THR A 140 -6.11 -16.58 4.32
CA THR A 140 -5.69 -15.43 5.14
C THR A 140 -4.68 -14.58 4.37
N ARG A 141 -3.67 -15.19 3.74
CA ARG A 141 -2.68 -14.46 2.91
C ARG A 141 -3.36 -13.71 1.78
N GLN A 142 -4.25 -14.38 1.05
CA GLN A 142 -5.02 -13.77 -0.03
C GLN A 142 -5.87 -12.60 0.48
N SER A 143 -6.55 -12.76 1.62
CA SER A 143 -7.39 -11.71 2.21
C SER A 143 -6.58 -10.47 2.59
N VAL A 144 -5.41 -10.65 3.21
CA VAL A 144 -4.49 -9.55 3.55
C VAL A 144 -4.00 -8.86 2.27
N GLY A 145 -3.54 -9.62 1.28
CA GLY A 145 -3.05 -9.06 0.02
C GLY A 145 -4.10 -8.28 -0.75
N VAL A 146 -5.32 -8.80 -0.88
CA VAL A 146 -6.46 -8.10 -1.50
C VAL A 146 -6.82 -6.84 -0.72
N GLY A 147 -6.81 -6.91 0.61
CA GLY A 147 -7.06 -5.77 1.48
C GLY A 147 -6.04 -4.64 1.30
N LEU A 148 -4.77 -4.99 1.12
CA LEU A 148 -3.69 -4.04 0.84
C LEU A 148 -3.80 -3.44 -0.57
N ILE A 149 -4.01 -4.26 -1.61
CA ILE A 149 -4.23 -3.80 -2.99
C ILE A 149 -5.36 -2.77 -3.04
N HIS A 150 -6.49 -3.06 -2.38
CA HIS A 150 -7.65 -2.18 -2.39
C HIS A 150 -7.33 -0.79 -1.82
N LYS A 151 -6.55 -0.70 -0.74
CA LYS A 151 -6.16 0.59 -0.14
C LYS A 151 -5.27 1.40 -1.06
N ILE A 152 -4.28 0.75 -1.68
CA ILE A 152 -3.39 1.41 -2.65
C ILE A 152 -4.20 1.91 -3.86
N GLN A 153 -5.18 1.14 -4.33
CA GLN A 153 -6.08 1.56 -5.42
C GLN A 153 -6.99 2.73 -5.02
N VAL A 154 -7.57 2.70 -3.82
CA VAL A 154 -8.38 3.80 -3.29
C VAL A 154 -7.55 5.08 -3.24
N PHE A 155 -6.29 4.99 -2.83
CA PHE A 155 -5.37 6.12 -2.87
C PHE A 155 -5.21 6.69 -4.29
N PHE A 156 -4.85 5.85 -5.28
CA PHE A 156 -4.67 6.32 -6.66
C PHE A 156 -5.94 6.96 -7.24
N MET A 157 -7.11 6.39 -6.94
CA MET A 157 -8.40 6.95 -7.35
C MET A 157 -8.61 8.34 -6.75
N LEU A 158 -8.29 8.54 -5.47
CA LEU A 158 -8.49 9.81 -4.78
C LEU A 158 -7.54 10.90 -5.29
N GLU A 159 -6.29 10.55 -5.60
CA GLU A 159 -5.35 11.47 -6.25
C GLU A 159 -5.81 11.87 -7.66
N ASP A 160 -6.30 10.93 -8.46
CA ASP A 160 -6.86 11.21 -9.78
C ASP A 160 -8.07 12.17 -9.69
N ILE A 161 -8.96 11.96 -8.71
CA ILE A 161 -10.11 12.87 -8.48
C ILE A 161 -9.63 14.28 -8.06
N ARG A 162 -8.64 14.38 -7.17
CA ARG A 162 -8.09 15.65 -6.68
C ARG A 162 -7.41 16.44 -7.80
N THR A 163 -6.52 15.80 -8.55
CA THR A 163 -5.78 16.43 -9.65
C THR A 163 -6.71 16.87 -10.78
N LYS A 164 -7.73 16.06 -11.13
CA LYS A 164 -8.75 16.45 -12.11
C LYS A 164 -9.59 17.64 -11.67
N LYS A 165 -9.89 17.79 -10.37
CA LYS A 165 -10.55 19.00 -9.87
C LYS A 165 -9.68 20.24 -10.01
N THR A 166 -8.37 20.12 -9.82
CA THR A 166 -7.41 21.23 -9.96
C THR A 166 -7.32 21.74 -11.41
N VAL A 167 -7.59 20.87 -12.40
CA VAL A 167 -7.50 21.19 -13.84
C VAL A 167 -8.82 21.81 -14.40
N ILE A 168 -9.91 21.91 -13.62
CA ILE A 168 -11.21 22.43 -14.11
C ILE A 168 -11.39 23.95 -13.86
N TYR A 169 -10.32 24.72 -13.70
CA TYR A 169 -10.40 26.19 -13.60
C TYR A 169 -9.48 26.88 -14.61
N PHE A 170 -9.91 27.00 -15.86
CA PHE A 170 -9.64 28.14 -16.75
C PHE A 170 -10.78 28.30 -17.74
#